data_AF-V4L4F8-F1
#
_entry.id   AF-V4L4F8-F1
#
_cell.length_a   1.000
_cell.length_b   1.000
_cell.length_c   1.000
_cell.angle_alpha   90.00
_cell.angle_beta   90.00
_cell.angle_gamma   90.00
#
_symmetry.space_group_name_H-M   'P 1'
#
loop_
_entity.id
_entity.type
_entity.pdbx_description
1 polymer ?
#
loop_
_entity_poly.entity_id
_entity_poly.type
_entity_poly.pdbx_seq_one_letter_code
_entity_poly.pdbx_strand_id
1 'polypeptide(L)'
;MGDQRFMDEVRTVMRRQHYSIHTERGYCEWIAQYIKFHRMRSRQALVDAGVPEVETFLSHLAEQRKVAPSTQNQAFSALLFLYRKVLSGRRRRRGSRWC
;
A
#
# COMPACT_ATOMS: atom_id res chain seq x y z
N MET A 1 7.21 5.10 -16.74
CA MET A 1 7.39 3.64 -16.71
C MET A 1 8.48 3.31 -15.68
N GLY A 2 8.13 3.35 -14.39
CA GLY A 2 9.03 3.03 -13.27
C GLY A 2 8.36 2.20 -12.16
N ASP A 3 7.08 1.86 -12.34
CA ASP A 3 6.24 1.15 -11.36
C ASP A 3 6.50 -0.36 -11.31
N GLN A 4 6.94 -0.96 -12.43
CA GLN A 4 7.13 -2.40 -12.54
C GLN A 4 8.07 -2.93 -11.45
N ARG A 5 9.19 -2.23 -11.25
CA ARG A 5 10.23 -2.64 -10.31
C ARG A 5 9.78 -2.55 -8.84
N PHE A 6 8.87 -1.64 -8.50
CA PHE A 6 8.33 -1.53 -7.14
C PHE A 6 7.31 -2.64 -6.88
N MET A 7 6.39 -2.87 -7.81
CA MET A 7 5.39 -3.93 -7.67
C MET A 7 6.02 -5.33 -7.62
N ASP A 8 7.12 -5.55 -8.34
CA ASP A 8 7.88 -6.80 -8.26
C ASP A 8 8.54 -7.00 -6.89
N GLU A 9 8.99 -5.94 -6.22
CA GLU A 9 9.47 -6.00 -4.84
C GLU A 9 8.32 -6.37 -3.88
N VAL A 10 7.15 -5.74 -4.03
CA VAL A 10 5.95 -6.05 -3.23
C VAL A 10 5.61 -7.54 -3.35
N ARG A 11 5.52 -8.06 -4.59
CA ARG A 11 5.27 -9.49 -4.86
C ARG A 11 6.32 -10.39 -4.24
N THR A 12 7.60 -10.03 -4.36
CA THR A 12 8.71 -10.78 -3.76
C THR A 12 8.56 -10.89 -2.25
N VAL A 13 8.22 -9.78 -1.56
CA VAL A 13 8.00 -9.79 -0.11
C VAL A 13 6.75 -10.59 0.28
N MET A 14 5.67 -10.52 -0.51
CA MET A 14 4.46 -11.32 -0.27
C MET A 14 4.72 -12.82 -0.40
N ARG A 15 5.43 -13.24 -1.44
CA ARG A 15 5.81 -14.66 -1.64
C ARG A 15 6.70 -15.18 -0.54
N ARG A 16 7.66 -14.37 -0.06
CA ARG A 16 8.49 -14.72 1.11
C ARG A 16 7.68 -14.88 2.39
N GLN A 17 6.54 -14.22 2.51
CA GLN A 17 5.62 -14.37 3.64
C GLN A 17 4.52 -15.41 3.37
N HIS A 18 4.67 -16.22 2.32
CA HIS A 18 3.76 -17.32 1.97
C HIS A 18 2.30 -16.90 1.78
N TYR A 19 2.06 -15.66 1.35
CA TYR A 19 0.72 -15.25 0.94
C TYR A 19 0.27 -16.04 -0.31
N SER A 20 -1.02 -16.33 -0.38
CA SER A 20 -1.61 -16.96 -1.57
C SER A 20 -1.47 -16.05 -2.80
N ILE A 21 -1.43 -16.65 -3.99
CA ILE A 21 -1.41 -15.91 -5.27
C ILE A 21 -2.65 -15.02 -5.41
N HIS A 22 -3.79 -15.45 -4.87
CA HIS A 22 -5.01 -14.65 -4.89
C HIS A 22 -4.88 -13.39 -4.03
N THR A 23 -4.34 -13.52 -2.82
CA THR A 23 -4.05 -12.39 -1.92
C THR A 23 -2.99 -11.46 -2.51
N GLU A 24 -1.95 -12.01 -3.15
CA GLU A 24 -0.93 -11.24 -3.88
C GLU A 24 -1.56 -10.32 -4.93
N ARG A 25 -2.46 -10.85 -5.76
CA ARG A 25 -3.14 -10.06 -6.79
C ARG A 25 -3.99 -8.95 -6.20
N GLY A 26 -4.86 -9.28 -5.23
CA GLY A 26 -5.73 -8.29 -4.59
C GLY A 26 -4.94 -7.17 -3.93
N TYR A 27 -3.86 -7.50 -3.21
CA TYR A 27 -3.03 -6.49 -2.56
C TYR A 27 -2.30 -5.61 -3.58
N CYS A 28 -1.77 -6.21 -4.65
CA CYS A 28 -1.13 -5.44 -5.72
C CYS A 28 -2.10 -4.46 -6.38
N GLU A 29 -3.34 -4.87 -6.61
CA GLU A 29 -4.38 -4.00 -7.18
C GLU A 29 -4.73 -2.83 -6.26
N TRP A 30 -4.89 -3.06 -4.95
CA TRP A 30 -5.16 -1.99 -4.00
C TRP A 30 -4.01 -1.01 -3.88
N ILE A 31 -2.76 -1.50 -3.85
CA ILE A 31 -1.57 -0.65 -3.80
C ILE A 31 -1.47 0.19 -5.08
N ALA A 32 -1.71 -0.40 -6.25
CA ALA A 32 -1.70 0.34 -7.52
C ALA A 32 -2.81 1.41 -7.58
N GLN A 33 -4.01 1.09 -7.10
CA GLN A 33 -5.11 2.06 -7.01
C GLN A 33 -4.76 3.22 -6.07
N TYR A 34 -4.15 2.94 -4.92
CA TYR A 34 -3.69 3.96 -3.97
C TYR A 34 -2.64 4.90 -4.58
N ILE A 35 -1.61 4.34 -5.24
CA ILE A 35 -0.57 5.12 -5.94
C ILE A 35 -1.20 6.04 -7.00
N LYS A 36 -2.14 5.49 -7.77
CA LYS A 36 -2.85 6.23 -8.83
C LYS A 36 -3.73 7.34 -8.26
N PHE A 37 -4.45 7.07 -7.16
CA PHE A 37 -5.34 8.03 -6.51
C PHE A 37 -4.59 9.25 -6.02
N HIS A 38 -3.45 9.05 -5.35
CA HIS A 38 -2.59 10.14 -4.85
C HIS A 38 -1.61 10.69 -5.90
N ARG A 39 -1.64 10.16 -7.13
CA ARG A 39 -0.72 10.53 -8.23
C ARG A 39 0.76 10.47 -7.81
N MET A 40 1.10 9.49 -6.99
CA MET A 40 2.46 9.31 -6.48
C MET A 40 3.39 8.90 -7.63
N ARG A 41 4.46 9.67 -7.84
CA ARG A 41 5.41 9.46 -8.95
C ARG A 41 6.74 8.86 -8.50
N SER A 42 6.95 8.66 -7.20
CA SER A 42 8.20 8.16 -6.64
C SER A 42 7.98 7.35 -5.37
N ARG A 43 8.94 6.48 -5.04
CA ARG A 43 8.96 5.75 -3.76
C ARG A 43 9.08 6.69 -2.56
N GLN A 44 9.73 7.84 -2.72
CA GLN A 44 9.85 8.82 -1.64
C GLN A 44 8.47 9.38 -1.28
N ALA A 45 7.63 9.69 -2.26
CA ALA A 45 6.25 10.12 -2.01
C ALA A 45 5.43 9.07 -1.24
N LEU A 46 5.66 7.77 -1.49
CA LEU A 46 5.04 6.68 -0.72
C LEU A 46 5.56 6.60 0.72
N VAL A 47 6.83 6.94 0.95
CA VAL A 47 7.45 6.96 2.28
C VAL A 47 7.00 8.18 3.08
N ASP A 48 6.80 9.32 2.41
CA ASP A 48 6.37 10.57 3.02
C ASP A 48 4.87 10.54 3.36
N ALA A 49 4.08 9.79 2.58
CA ALA A 49 2.67 9.55 2.87
C ALA A 49 2.50 8.70 4.14
N GLY A 50 1.53 9.08 4.98
CA GLY A 50 1.24 8.46 6.25
C GLY A 50 -0.24 8.13 6.42
N VAL A 51 -0.71 8.24 7.67
CA VAL A 51 -2.11 7.98 8.03
C VAL A 51 -3.11 8.83 7.23
N PRO A 52 -2.90 10.15 7.04
CA PRO A 52 -3.89 10.99 6.36
C PRO A 52 -4.18 10.55 4.92
N GLU A 53 -3.16 10.15 4.17
CA GLU A 53 -3.30 9.68 2.79
C GLU A 53 -4.05 8.35 2.73
N VAL A 54 -3.79 7.46 3.69
CA VAL A 54 -4.49 6.17 3.82
C VAL A 54 -5.98 6.41 4.15
N GLU A 55 -6.28 7.24 5.13
CA GLU A 55 -7.66 7.57 5.52
C GLU A 55 -8.44 8.22 4.38
N THR A 56 -7.82 9.16 3.66
CA THR A 56 -8.43 9.81 2.50
C THR A 56 -8.80 8.80 1.42
N PHE A 57 -7.90 7.84 1.13
CA PHE A 57 -8.16 6.81 0.14
C PHE A 57 -9.27 5.85 0.58
N LEU A 58 -9.27 5.41 1.84
CA LEU A 58 -10.33 4.52 2.35
C LEU A 58 -11.69 5.20 2.40
N SER A 59 -11.74 6.49 2.73
CA SER A 59 -12.97 7.29 2.70
C SER A 59 -13.49 7.43 1.26
N HIS A 60 -12.61 7.69 0.30
CA HIS A 60 -12.96 7.68 -1.12
C HIS A 60 -13.57 6.33 -1.56
N LEU A 61 -13.01 5.21 -1.11
CA LEU A 61 -13.55 3.89 -1.43
C LEU A 61 -14.97 3.68 -0.86
N ALA A 62 -15.21 4.12 0.37
CA ALA A 62 -16.52 3.98 1.02
C ALA A 62 -17.57 4.92 0.42
N GLU A 63 -17.23 6.18 0.22
CA GLU A 63 -18.20 7.22 -0.14
C GLU A 63 -18.45 7.28 -1.66
N GLN A 64 -17.38 7.28 -2.44
CA GLN A 64 -17.46 7.53 -3.88
C GLN A 64 -17.56 6.23 -4.67
N ARG A 65 -16.82 5.19 -4.24
CA ARG A 65 -16.85 3.88 -4.89
C ARG A 65 -17.87 2.91 -4.28
N LYS A 66 -18.44 3.26 -3.12
CA LYS A 66 -19.48 2.47 -2.40
C LYS A 66 -19.11 1.00 -2.25
N VAL A 67 -17.83 0.72 -1.96
CA VAL A 67 -17.36 -0.66 -1.80
C VAL A 67 -17.92 -1.27 -0.51
N ALA A 68 -18.07 -2.60 -0.48
CA ALA A 68 -18.48 -3.29 0.74
C ALA A 68 -17.44 -3.11 1.86
N PRO A 69 -17.84 -3.15 3.14
CA PRO A 69 -16.90 -3.03 4.26
C PRO A 69 -15.77 -4.07 4.24
N SER A 70 -16.07 -5.30 3.82
CA SER A 70 -15.07 -6.37 3.66
C SER A 70 -14.04 -6.05 2.56
N THR A 71 -14.46 -5.38 1.48
CA THR A 71 -13.58 -4.90 0.41
C THR A 71 -12.70 -3.75 0.88
N GLN A 72 -13.25 -2.81 1.66
CA GLN A 72 -12.47 -1.74 2.27
C GLN A 72 -11.41 -2.29 3.24
N ASN A 73 -11.76 -3.30 4.05
CA ASN A 73 -10.81 -3.97 4.94
C ASN A 73 -9.69 -4.69 4.20
N GLN A 74 -9.97 -5.26 3.00
CA GLN A 74 -8.91 -5.83 2.15
C GLN A 74 -7.97 -4.75 1.63
N ALA A 75 -8.50 -3.59 1.21
CA ALA A 75 -7.68 -2.44 0.81
C ALA A 75 -6.82 -1.93 1.97
N PHE A 76 -7.39 -1.77 3.17
CA PHE A 76 -6.66 -1.37 4.36
C PHE A 76 -5.54 -2.35 4.71
N SER A 77 -5.84 -3.66 4.69
CA SER A 77 -4.86 -4.71 4.98
C SER A 77 -3.69 -4.69 3.98
N ALA A 78 -3.97 -4.41 2.71
CA ALA A 78 -2.94 -4.25 1.68
C ALA A 78 -2.03 -3.04 1.94
N LEU A 79 -2.60 -1.89 2.32
CA LEU A 79 -1.83 -0.70 2.67
C LEU A 79 -1.02 -0.89 3.95
N LEU A 80 -1.60 -1.53 4.96
CA LEU A 80 -0.89 -1.86 6.19
C LEU A 80 0.31 -2.78 5.92
N PHE A 81 0.13 -3.79 5.06
CA PHE A 81 1.22 -4.65 4.60
C PHE A 81 2.32 -3.84 3.91
N LEU A 82 1.95 -2.94 2.99
CA LEU A 82 2.90 -2.09 2.27
C LEU A 82 3.80 -1.31 3.22
N TYR A 83 3.22 -0.57 4.17
CA TYR A 83 3.97 0.26 5.10
C TYR A 83 4.81 -0.58 6.08
N ARG A 84 4.25 -1.66 6.64
CA ARG A 84 4.93 -2.46 7.66
C ARG A 84 5.99 -3.42 7.12
N LYS A 85 5.83 -3.91 5.89
CA LYS A 85 6.68 -4.99 5.35
C LYS A 85 7.55 -4.56 4.17
N VAL A 86 7.08 -3.65 3.32
CA VAL A 86 7.83 -3.22 2.12
C VAL A 86 8.61 -1.92 2.40
N LEU A 87 7.97 -0.92 3.01
CA LEU A 87 8.61 0.38 3.25
C LEU A 87 9.45 0.40 4.54
N SER A 88 9.12 -0.41 5.54
CA SER A 88 9.89 -0.49 6.79
C SER A 88 11.29 -1.10 6.64
N GLY A 89 11.54 -1.87 5.57
CA GLY A 89 12.81 -2.60 5.35
C GLY A 89 14.03 -1.73 5.02
N ARG A 90 13.87 -0.41 4.87
CA ARG A 90 14.94 0.51 4.46
C ARG A 90 15.28 1.58 5.49
N ARG A 91 15.14 1.29 6.80
CA ARG A 91 15.66 2.15 7.87
C ARG A 91 17.20 2.14 7.89
N ARG A 92 17.83 2.93 7.01
CA ARG A 92 19.03 3.69 7.40
C ARG A 92 18.54 5.05 7.89
N ARG A 93 18.51 5.20 9.22
CA ARG A 93 18.49 6.45 9.99
C ARG A 93 17.66 7.61 9.42
N ARG A 94 16.41 7.73 9.87
CA ARG A 94 15.89 8.99 10.45
C ARG A 94 14.71 8.63 11.34
N GLY A 95 14.84 9.01 12.61
CA GLY A 95 13.81 8.81 13.61
C GLY A 95 12.70 9.83 13.43
N SER A 96 11.46 9.37 13.37
CA SER A 96 10.24 10.10 13.71
C SER A 96 9.19 9.01 13.96
N ARG A 97 9.03 8.59 15.21
CA ARG A 97 7.94 8.99 16.10
C ARG A 97 6.57 8.70 15.45
N TRP A 98 6.17 7.44 15.58
CA TRP A 98 4.78 7.01 15.54
C TRP A 98 4.40 6.82 17.00
N CYS A 99 3.91 7.89 17.62
CA CYS A 99 3.14 7.87 18.86
C CYS A 99 1.69 8.12 18.46
#